data_AF-A0A926XKJ9-F1
#
_entry.id   AF-A0A926XKJ9-F1
#
_cell.length_a   1.000
_cell.length_b   1.000
_cell.length_c   1.000
_cell.angle_alpha   90.00
_cell.angle_beta   90.00
_cell.angle_gamma   90.00
#
_symmetry.space_group_name_H-M   'P 1'
#
loop_
_entity.id
_entity.type
_entity.pdbx_description
1 polymer ?
#
loop_
_entity_poly.entity_id
_entity_poly.type
_entity_poly.pdbx_seq_one_letter_code
_entity_poly.pdbx_strand_id
1 'polypeptide(L)'
;MKFGIDMGHNAPPDTGASSKFGKEDDLTKQVGTLVSSQLQALGHEVVNCNPTSASSVMDSLRQRVQKANSARVDLYVSIHFNAYNNSANGTEVYAVSDAGRRIAQPVLENIIALGFTNRGVKDGSHLYVVKNTSMAGILIECCFIDSEKDMKLFNTTAMANAIVKGLTGKLPTEEKPKEDNLVLELQQALNRLQIRDAQSKALVEDGKISPATEAATLKFHEIMGVNLGNRATALTWNLLDEILALPTLRPNHAQGAAVRYVQFRFSTTIDGDYGAKTAEAAKVYQRQQNLDVDGLVGQTTWGRLTGASQSNLVLKVLKDTILKQQPLPSDDIKDDNLKQPIPAGSELTLYSWEEQGNHIKVSLRDRTFKGFNIWYVFTEHIAIWQDGKPLEIEADDEKPQVNDRANAFNLPGFASIFYLNNPIVPNGHFYWRDALQNGERIPKTKAEVDSIIALATRLEQVRDRLGGFPLVVTSWYRPEPWNSQAGGAPNSRHKVGQAVDILRSGMSGKQMAAVLEDWPGGMGIYEHYPNLLHLDIRPFRARWGGA
;
A
#
# COMPACT_ATOMS: atom_id res chain seq x y z
N MET A 1 -5.55 16.79 15.38
CA MET A 1 -4.38 16.21 16.06
C MET A 1 -3.61 15.37 15.06
N LYS A 2 -2.30 15.31 15.25
CA LYS A 2 -1.38 14.47 14.49
C LYS A 2 -0.96 13.28 15.36
N PHE A 3 -1.32 12.08 14.95
CA PHE A 3 -1.01 10.85 15.67
C PHE A 3 0.21 10.17 15.06
N GLY A 4 1.17 9.74 15.89
CA GLY A 4 2.19 8.77 15.51
C GLY A 4 1.68 7.37 15.82
N ILE A 5 1.35 6.59 14.79
CA ILE A 5 0.87 5.21 14.96
C ILE A 5 2.04 4.27 14.74
N ASP A 6 2.37 3.52 15.78
CA ASP A 6 3.41 2.51 15.82
C ASP A 6 2.79 1.12 15.91
N MET A 7 2.83 0.37 14.81
CA MET A 7 2.39 -1.03 14.79
C MET A 7 3.55 -1.86 15.33
N GLY A 8 3.51 -2.25 16.60
CA GLY A 8 4.60 -2.91 17.30
C GLY A 8 5.27 -4.00 16.47
N HIS A 9 6.59 -4.11 16.56
CA HIS A 9 7.36 -5.03 15.71
C HIS A 9 7.21 -4.70 14.21
N ASN A 10 7.20 -5.68 13.30
CA ASN A 10 7.15 -5.46 11.84
C ASN A 10 8.47 -4.97 11.21
N ALA A 11 9.60 -5.15 11.88
CA ALA A 11 10.92 -4.78 11.36
C ALA A 11 11.99 -5.81 11.78
N PRO A 12 12.07 -6.98 11.11
CA PRO A 12 13.00 -8.05 11.47
C PRO A 12 14.41 -7.51 11.76
N PRO A 13 15.05 -7.93 12.88
CA PRO A 13 14.68 -9.07 13.72
C PRO A 13 13.55 -8.83 14.73
N ASP A 14 13.01 -7.61 14.79
CA ASP A 14 11.88 -7.26 15.66
C ASP A 14 10.56 -7.78 15.06
N THR A 15 10.14 -8.98 15.50
CA THR A 15 9.03 -9.77 14.92
C THR A 15 7.92 -10.13 15.91
N GLY A 16 8.09 -9.74 17.17
CA GLY A 16 7.11 -9.96 18.23
C GLY A 16 6.88 -11.42 18.60
N ALA A 17 5.79 -11.65 19.32
CA ALA A 17 5.33 -12.97 19.71
C ALA A 17 4.70 -13.73 18.53
N SER A 18 4.73 -15.06 18.62
CA SER A 18 4.03 -15.96 17.70
C SER A 18 3.28 -17.02 18.51
N SER A 19 2.07 -17.36 18.08
CA SER A 19 1.25 -18.39 18.70
C SER A 19 0.54 -19.22 17.63
N LYS A 20 -0.24 -20.22 18.07
CA LYS A 20 -1.13 -20.99 17.18
C LYS A 20 -2.25 -20.14 16.54
N PHE A 21 -2.48 -18.92 17.04
CA PHE A 21 -3.51 -18.00 16.58
C PHE A 21 -2.99 -16.92 15.63
N GLY A 22 -1.66 -16.83 15.43
CA GLY A 22 -1.05 -15.88 14.50
C GLY A 22 0.27 -15.31 15.00
N LYS A 23 0.74 -14.29 14.30
CA LYS A 23 1.95 -13.52 14.65
C LYS A 23 1.55 -12.12 15.08
N GLU A 24 2.23 -11.61 16.09
CA GLU A 24 2.00 -10.26 16.60
C GLU A 24 2.24 -9.20 15.51
N ASP A 25 3.26 -9.38 14.66
CA ASP A 25 3.49 -8.56 13.47
C ASP A 25 2.21 -8.36 12.63
N ASP A 26 1.53 -9.45 12.30
CA ASP A 26 0.37 -9.40 11.42
C ASP A 26 -0.84 -8.75 12.10
N LEU A 27 -1.08 -9.06 13.38
CA LEU A 27 -2.22 -8.54 14.13
C LEU A 27 -2.06 -7.05 14.47
N THR A 28 -0.86 -6.61 14.85
CA THR A 28 -0.58 -5.18 15.09
C THR A 28 -0.74 -4.36 13.82
N LYS A 29 -0.32 -4.87 12.66
CA LYS A 29 -0.58 -4.24 11.35
C LYS A 29 -2.06 -4.11 11.03
N GLN A 30 -2.82 -5.18 11.23
CA GLN A 30 -4.26 -5.18 10.94
C GLN A 30 -5.00 -4.15 11.80
N VAL A 31 -4.78 -4.16 13.13
CA VAL A 31 -5.41 -3.20 14.05
C VAL A 31 -4.92 -1.78 13.75
N GLY A 32 -3.61 -1.58 13.62
CA GLY A 32 -3.02 -0.25 13.40
C GLY A 32 -3.43 0.38 12.07
N THR A 33 -3.65 -0.40 11.02
CA THR A 33 -4.15 0.10 9.73
C THR A 33 -5.57 0.63 9.86
N LEU A 34 -6.46 -0.10 10.55
CA LEU A 34 -7.83 0.35 10.81
C LEU A 34 -7.86 1.58 11.72
N VAL A 35 -7.06 1.60 12.79
CA VAL A 35 -6.91 2.77 13.66
C VAL A 35 -6.45 4.00 12.86
N SER A 36 -5.45 3.82 11.99
CA SER A 36 -4.94 4.91 11.14
C SER A 36 -6.02 5.46 10.21
N SER A 37 -6.75 4.56 9.51
CA SER A 37 -7.83 4.94 8.59
C SER A 37 -8.96 5.68 9.31
N GLN A 38 -9.39 5.18 10.48
CA GLN A 38 -10.47 5.80 11.25
C GLN A 38 -10.07 7.16 11.83
N LEU A 39 -8.84 7.32 12.29
CA LEU A 39 -8.33 8.62 12.72
C LEU A 39 -8.28 9.61 11.55
N GLN A 40 -7.84 9.18 10.36
CA GLN A 40 -7.86 10.00 9.15
C GLN A 40 -9.29 10.40 8.76
N ALA A 41 -10.24 9.47 8.80
CA ALA A 41 -11.67 9.74 8.53
C ALA A 41 -12.28 10.74 9.53
N LEU A 42 -11.78 10.80 10.76
CA LEU A 42 -12.14 11.81 11.76
C LEU A 42 -11.45 13.18 11.55
N GLY A 43 -10.69 13.33 10.46
CA GLY A 43 -9.96 14.56 10.12
C GLY A 43 -8.65 14.72 10.89
N HIS A 44 -8.05 13.62 11.37
CA HIS A 44 -6.74 13.65 12.02
C HIS A 44 -5.60 13.32 11.05
N GLU A 45 -4.43 13.89 11.29
CA GLU A 45 -3.22 13.49 10.58
C GLU A 45 -2.65 12.23 11.22
N VAL A 46 -2.17 11.29 10.40
CA VAL A 46 -1.53 10.06 10.89
C VAL A 46 -0.15 9.89 10.27
N VAL A 47 0.85 9.71 11.13
CA VAL A 47 2.22 9.37 10.78
C VAL A 47 2.45 7.92 11.15
N ASN A 48 2.72 7.08 10.15
CA ASN A 48 3.16 5.71 10.38
C ASN A 48 4.60 5.72 10.93
N CYS A 49 4.77 5.30 12.19
CA CYS A 49 6.04 5.26 12.91
C CYS A 49 6.84 3.97 12.68
N ASN A 50 6.30 2.99 11.94
CA ASN A 50 7.00 1.74 11.65
C ASN A 50 8.30 1.97 10.87
N PRO A 51 9.41 1.35 11.30
CA PRO A 51 10.60 1.19 10.49
C PRO A 51 10.30 0.22 9.34
N THR A 52 10.88 0.46 8.16
CA THR A 52 10.82 -0.50 7.04
C THR A 52 11.79 -1.67 7.24
N SER A 53 12.78 -1.52 8.12
CA SER A 53 13.73 -2.55 8.53
C SER A 53 14.55 -2.11 9.74
N ALA A 54 15.12 -3.05 10.50
CA ALA A 54 16.03 -2.74 11.60
C ALA A 54 17.21 -3.72 11.68
N SER A 55 18.37 -3.24 12.13
CA SER A 55 19.56 -4.06 12.37
C SER A 55 19.50 -4.83 13.70
N SER A 56 18.66 -4.37 14.62
CA SER A 56 18.40 -4.99 15.93
C SER A 56 17.06 -4.50 16.47
N VAL A 57 16.56 -5.13 17.53
CA VAL A 57 15.36 -4.64 18.24
C VAL A 57 15.56 -3.21 18.74
N MET A 58 16.73 -2.88 19.29
CA MET A 58 17.00 -1.51 19.76
C MET A 58 17.01 -0.49 18.61
N ASP A 59 17.52 -0.86 17.44
CA ASP A 59 17.47 -0.02 16.25
C ASP A 59 16.02 0.22 15.78
N SER A 60 15.18 -0.82 15.78
CA SER A 60 13.74 -0.72 15.50
C SER A 60 13.06 0.30 16.44
N LEU A 61 13.28 0.15 17.75
CA LEU A 61 12.71 1.02 18.78
C LEU A 61 13.20 2.48 18.62
N ARG A 62 14.48 2.68 18.30
CA ARG A 62 15.06 4.02 18.02
C ARG A 62 14.42 4.70 16.84
N GLN A 63 14.25 3.99 15.72
CA GLN A 63 13.68 4.55 14.49
C GLN A 63 12.23 4.99 14.69
N ARG A 64 11.41 4.23 15.42
CA ARG A 64 10.01 4.58 15.74
C ARG A 64 9.92 5.92 16.47
N VAL A 65 10.71 6.04 17.54
CA VAL A 65 10.82 7.24 18.36
C VAL A 65 11.32 8.42 17.54
N GLN A 66 12.40 8.23 16.76
CA GLN A 66 12.95 9.28 15.91
C GLN A 66 11.93 9.78 14.89
N LYS A 67 11.14 8.88 14.30
CA LYS A 67 10.11 9.26 13.33
C LYS A 67 8.99 10.07 13.98
N ALA A 68 8.49 9.63 15.14
CA ALA A 68 7.49 10.37 15.91
C ALA A 68 7.98 11.77 16.31
N ASN A 69 9.19 11.85 16.86
CA ASN A 69 9.80 13.11 17.31
C ASN A 69 10.07 14.06 16.14
N SER A 70 10.63 13.57 15.04
CA SER A 70 10.96 14.38 13.86
C SER A 70 9.70 14.91 13.17
N ALA A 71 8.64 14.09 13.12
CA ALA A 71 7.35 14.50 12.57
C ALA A 71 6.54 15.41 13.50
N ARG A 72 7.02 15.63 14.74
CA ARG A 72 6.37 16.43 15.78
C ARG A 72 4.90 16.05 15.97
N VAL A 73 4.63 14.76 16.15
CA VAL A 73 3.26 14.28 16.39
C VAL A 73 2.76 14.76 17.76
N ASP A 74 1.45 14.96 17.91
CA ASP A 74 0.82 15.42 19.15
C ASP A 74 0.69 14.28 20.17
N LEU A 75 0.52 13.05 19.69
CA LEU A 75 0.36 11.84 20.49
C LEU A 75 0.98 10.63 19.79
N TYR A 76 1.76 9.84 20.52
CA TYR A 76 2.31 8.57 20.06
C TYR A 76 1.50 7.39 20.60
N VAL A 77 1.09 6.47 19.72
CA VAL A 77 0.31 5.28 20.06
C VAL A 77 0.99 4.05 19.49
N SER A 78 1.53 3.22 20.36
CA SER A 78 2.12 1.92 20.02
C SER A 78 1.12 0.80 20.27
N ILE A 79 0.94 -0.11 19.31
CA ILE A 79 -0.06 -1.18 19.33
C ILE A 79 0.66 -2.53 19.33
N HIS A 80 0.40 -3.36 20.33
CA HIS A 80 1.06 -4.63 20.60
C HIS A 80 0.05 -5.72 21.02
N PHE A 81 0.53 -6.97 21.07
CA PHE A 81 -0.18 -8.09 21.68
C PHE A 81 0.74 -8.82 22.66
N ASN A 82 0.23 -9.08 23.86
CA ASN A 82 1.01 -9.69 24.90
C ASN A 82 1.18 -11.20 24.65
N ALA A 83 2.16 -11.84 25.28
CA ALA A 83 2.32 -13.29 25.26
C ALA A 83 3.02 -13.75 26.55
N TYR A 84 2.64 -14.91 27.09
CA TYR A 84 3.29 -15.42 28.29
C TYR A 84 3.33 -16.95 28.39
N ASN A 85 2.19 -17.58 28.70
CA ASN A 85 2.13 -19.00 29.06
C ASN A 85 0.84 -19.71 28.61
N ASN A 86 0.15 -19.15 27.62
CA ASN A 86 -1.17 -19.58 27.11
C ASN A 86 -2.36 -19.45 28.08
N SER A 87 -2.15 -19.11 29.35
CA SER A 87 -3.23 -18.94 30.36
C SER A 87 -3.48 -17.49 30.75
N ALA A 88 -2.43 -16.66 30.72
CA ALA A 88 -2.56 -15.21 30.92
C ALA A 88 -3.55 -14.62 29.90
N ASN A 89 -4.32 -13.62 30.32
CA ASN A 89 -5.35 -13.01 29.48
C ASN A 89 -5.65 -11.58 29.96
N GLY A 90 -6.24 -10.78 29.07
CA GLY A 90 -6.65 -9.41 29.30
C GLY A 90 -5.83 -8.36 28.55
N THR A 91 -6.24 -7.10 28.72
CA THR A 91 -5.60 -5.93 28.11
C THR A 91 -4.94 -5.06 29.17
N GLU A 92 -3.82 -4.41 28.80
CA GLU A 92 -3.12 -3.41 29.60
C GLU A 92 -2.61 -2.29 28.69
N VAL A 93 -2.47 -1.08 29.25
CA VAL A 93 -1.90 0.06 28.52
C VAL A 93 -0.79 0.68 29.36
N TYR A 94 0.36 0.90 28.75
CA TYR A 94 1.53 1.50 29.39
C TYR A 94 1.65 2.97 29.03
N ALA A 95 1.98 3.80 30.02
CA ALA A 95 2.29 5.22 29.83
C ALA A 95 3.33 5.68 30.86
N VAL A 96 4.12 6.70 30.51
CA VAL A 96 5.14 7.28 31.42
C VAL A 96 4.62 8.56 32.07
N SER A 97 4.11 9.50 31.27
CA SER A 97 3.66 10.82 31.77
C SER A 97 2.21 10.80 32.24
N ASP A 98 1.85 11.73 33.13
CA ASP A 98 0.44 11.91 33.56
C ASP A 98 -0.50 12.21 32.38
N ALA A 99 0.00 12.93 31.38
CA ALA A 99 -0.75 13.17 30.14
C ALA A 99 -1.00 11.85 29.39
N GLY A 100 0.03 11.00 29.24
CA GLY A 100 -0.12 9.67 28.66
C GLY A 100 -1.08 8.79 29.46
N ARG A 101 -1.02 8.80 30.80
CA ARG A 101 -1.93 8.03 31.66
C ARG A 101 -3.39 8.47 31.52
N ARG A 102 -3.65 9.78 31.41
CA ARG A 102 -5.01 10.31 31.16
C ARG A 102 -5.58 9.87 29.81
N ILE A 103 -4.73 9.67 28.80
CA ILE A 103 -5.12 9.18 27.47
C ILE A 103 -5.27 7.65 27.46
N ALA A 104 -4.39 6.94 28.15
CA ALA A 104 -4.41 5.48 28.26
C ALA A 104 -5.69 4.96 28.92
N GLN A 105 -6.23 5.69 29.89
CA GLN A 105 -7.37 5.23 30.69
C GLN A 105 -8.66 5.06 29.84
N PRO A 106 -9.13 6.04 29.04
CA PRO A 106 -10.26 5.85 28.14
C PRO A 106 -10.05 4.75 27.08
N VAL A 107 -8.82 4.59 26.57
CA VAL A 107 -8.48 3.51 25.63
C VAL A 107 -8.67 2.14 26.28
N LEU A 108 -8.10 1.95 27.47
CA LEU A 108 -8.27 0.72 28.25
C LEU A 108 -9.75 0.45 28.55
N GLU A 109 -10.50 1.46 28.99
CA GLU A 109 -11.93 1.35 29.31
C GLU A 109 -12.79 0.92 28.13
N ASN A 110 -12.48 1.39 26.92
CA ASN A 110 -13.20 0.96 25.72
C ASN A 110 -12.83 -0.46 25.30
N ILE A 111 -11.58 -0.91 25.51
CA ILE A 111 -11.17 -2.28 25.20
C ILE A 111 -11.79 -3.27 26.19
N ILE A 112 -11.79 -2.98 27.50
CA ILE A 112 -12.42 -3.86 28.51
C ILE A 112 -13.93 -4.00 28.29
N ALA A 113 -14.58 -2.99 27.70
CA ALA A 113 -16.00 -3.05 27.35
C ALA A 113 -16.30 -4.09 26.26
N LEU A 114 -15.28 -4.54 25.52
CA LEU A 114 -15.40 -5.68 24.60
C LEU A 114 -15.40 -7.03 25.32
N GLY A 115 -15.10 -7.07 26.63
CA GLY A 115 -15.10 -8.28 27.46
C GLY A 115 -13.72 -8.79 27.89
N PHE A 116 -12.64 -8.07 27.55
CA PHE A 116 -11.29 -8.44 27.96
C PHE A 116 -11.08 -8.20 29.47
N THR A 117 -10.28 -9.07 30.11
CA THR A 117 -9.89 -8.90 31.50
C THR A 117 -9.10 -7.59 31.66
N ASN A 118 -9.52 -6.73 32.60
CA ASN A 118 -8.84 -5.48 32.90
C ASN A 118 -7.53 -5.72 33.66
N ARG A 119 -6.39 -5.33 33.11
CA ARG A 119 -5.08 -5.41 33.78
C ARG A 119 -4.48 -4.03 34.12
N GLY A 120 -5.23 -2.96 33.86
CA GLY A 120 -4.91 -1.60 34.28
C GLY A 120 -3.99 -0.82 33.36
N VAL A 121 -3.91 0.49 33.64
CA VAL A 121 -2.88 1.38 33.08
C VAL A 121 -1.62 1.26 33.94
N LYS A 122 -0.49 0.95 33.32
CA LYS A 122 0.78 0.61 33.99
C LYS A 122 1.89 1.61 33.70
N ASP A 123 2.90 1.62 34.56
CA ASP A 123 4.11 2.42 34.34
C ASP A 123 4.91 1.83 33.17
N GLY A 124 5.08 2.64 32.11
CA GLY A 124 5.84 2.31 30.92
C GLY A 124 7.31 2.72 30.95
N SER A 125 7.85 3.18 32.08
CA SER A 125 9.22 3.76 32.17
C SER A 125 10.36 2.81 31.74
N HIS A 126 10.07 1.51 31.65
CA HIS A 126 10.97 0.47 31.17
C HIS A 126 10.86 0.22 29.64
N LEU A 127 9.80 0.70 28.99
CA LEU A 127 9.55 0.52 27.56
C LEU A 127 10.17 1.67 26.76
N TYR A 128 11.04 1.32 25.81
CA TYR A 128 11.86 2.30 25.10
C TYR A 128 11.03 3.38 24.38
N VAL A 129 9.98 2.99 23.66
CA VAL A 129 9.24 3.88 22.76
C VAL A 129 8.44 4.96 23.48
N VAL A 130 7.77 4.60 24.58
CA VAL A 130 7.00 5.55 25.40
C VAL A 130 7.89 6.37 26.35
N LYS A 131 9.10 5.89 26.64
CA LYS A 131 10.09 6.63 27.44
C LYS A 131 10.81 7.72 26.66
N ASN A 132 11.12 7.48 25.38
CA ASN A 132 12.01 8.33 24.59
C ASN A 132 11.29 9.20 23.54
N THR A 133 9.96 9.09 23.45
CA THR A 133 9.14 10.04 22.70
C THR A 133 9.09 11.39 23.41
N SER A 134 9.13 12.47 22.63
CA SER A 134 9.14 13.86 23.12
C SER A 134 7.73 14.39 23.43
N MET A 135 6.71 13.76 22.86
CA MET A 135 5.29 13.99 23.13
C MET A 135 4.75 12.92 24.09
N ALA A 136 3.48 13.05 24.51
CA ALA A 136 2.82 11.99 25.26
C ALA A 136 2.75 10.69 24.41
N GLY A 137 3.07 9.56 25.04
CA GLY A 137 3.07 8.25 24.39
C GLY A 137 2.36 7.20 25.22
N ILE A 138 1.60 6.33 24.55
CA ILE A 138 1.00 5.13 25.14
C ILE A 138 1.42 3.88 24.35
N LEU A 139 1.51 2.73 25.01
CA LEU A 139 1.66 1.42 24.39
C LEU A 139 0.53 0.52 24.85
N ILE A 140 -0.22 -0.01 23.89
CA ILE A 140 -1.44 -0.80 24.11
C ILE A 140 -1.10 -2.26 23.89
N GLU A 141 -1.24 -3.08 24.93
CA GLU A 141 -1.31 -4.53 24.80
C GLU A 141 -2.79 -4.91 24.57
N CYS A 142 -3.15 -5.14 23.31
CA CYS A 142 -4.54 -5.34 22.90
C CYS A 142 -5.18 -6.51 23.64
N CYS A 143 -4.48 -7.66 23.65
CA CYS A 143 -4.79 -8.84 24.44
C CYS A 143 -3.59 -9.82 24.39
N PHE A 144 -3.71 -11.01 25.00
CA PHE A 144 -2.68 -12.05 24.91
C PHE A 144 -2.84 -12.91 23.65
N ILE A 145 -1.89 -12.87 22.72
CA ILE A 145 -1.92 -13.61 21.44
C ILE A 145 -1.85 -15.12 21.63
N ASP A 146 -1.29 -15.60 22.74
CA ASP A 146 -1.18 -17.03 23.08
C ASP A 146 -2.36 -17.52 23.94
N SER A 147 -3.28 -16.64 24.31
CA SER A 147 -4.43 -16.96 25.14
C SER A 147 -5.64 -17.34 24.32
N GLU A 148 -6.09 -18.59 24.45
CA GLU A 148 -7.28 -19.07 23.74
C GLU A 148 -8.56 -18.32 24.16
N LYS A 149 -8.62 -17.82 25.39
CA LYS A 149 -9.74 -17.00 25.87
C LYS A 149 -9.78 -15.65 25.16
N ASP A 150 -8.66 -14.94 25.11
CA ASP A 150 -8.61 -13.63 24.47
C ASP A 150 -8.77 -13.75 22.95
N MET A 151 -8.10 -14.71 22.32
CA MET A 151 -8.17 -14.87 20.87
C MET A 151 -9.52 -15.36 20.36
N LYS A 152 -10.36 -15.97 21.21
CA LYS A 152 -11.79 -16.22 20.90
C LYS A 152 -12.64 -14.95 20.91
N LEU A 153 -12.26 -13.96 21.73
CA LEU A 153 -12.95 -12.68 21.85
C LEU A 153 -12.43 -11.66 20.83
N PHE A 154 -11.16 -11.78 20.45
CA PHE A 154 -10.48 -10.82 19.60
C PHE A 154 -11.15 -10.68 18.23
N ASN A 155 -11.45 -9.43 17.88
CA ASN A 155 -11.90 -9.01 16.57
C ASN A 155 -11.16 -7.72 16.21
N THR A 156 -10.44 -7.72 15.08
CA THR A 156 -9.59 -6.61 14.66
C THR A 156 -10.34 -5.28 14.59
N THR A 157 -11.54 -5.26 13.99
CA THR A 157 -12.35 -4.04 13.84
C THR A 157 -12.88 -3.54 15.18
N ALA A 158 -13.40 -4.43 16.03
CA ALA A 158 -13.89 -4.05 17.34
C ALA A 158 -12.76 -3.48 18.22
N MET A 159 -11.57 -4.07 18.16
CA MET A 159 -10.38 -3.56 18.85
C MET A 159 -9.98 -2.18 18.34
N ALA A 160 -9.90 -1.99 17.01
CA ALA A 160 -9.60 -0.69 16.41
C ALA A 160 -10.62 0.38 16.79
N ASN A 161 -11.92 0.06 16.75
CA ASN A 161 -13.00 0.94 17.18
C ASN A 161 -12.84 1.32 18.66
N ALA A 162 -12.56 0.36 19.55
CA ALA A 162 -12.36 0.64 20.96
C ALA A 162 -11.17 1.58 21.18
N ILE A 163 -10.06 1.36 20.47
CA ILE A 163 -8.88 2.23 20.52
C ILE A 163 -9.24 3.65 20.05
N VAL A 164 -9.83 3.81 18.86
CA VAL A 164 -10.15 5.13 18.29
C VAL A 164 -11.19 5.88 19.12
N LYS A 165 -12.21 5.19 19.62
CA LYS A 165 -13.20 5.78 20.52
C LYS A 165 -12.56 6.21 21.84
N GLY A 166 -11.62 5.44 22.38
CA GLY A 166 -10.85 5.85 23.56
C GLY A 166 -9.95 7.05 23.31
N LEU A 167 -9.31 7.11 22.14
CA LEU A 167 -8.41 8.21 21.76
C LEU A 167 -9.14 9.53 21.48
N THR A 168 -10.34 9.47 20.89
CA THR A 168 -11.02 10.65 20.32
C THR A 168 -12.39 10.95 20.91
N GLY A 169 -12.95 10.02 21.71
CA GLY A 169 -14.32 10.08 22.23
C GLY A 169 -15.40 9.72 21.21
N LYS A 170 -15.06 9.49 19.95
CA LYS A 170 -16.00 9.20 18.87
C LYS A 170 -15.43 8.18 17.88
N LEU A 171 -16.30 7.64 17.05
CA LEU A 171 -15.91 6.90 15.84
C LEU A 171 -16.23 7.79 14.63
N PRO A 172 -15.61 7.55 13.47
CA PRO A 172 -16.07 8.14 12.21
C PRO A 172 -17.60 8.00 12.14
N THR A 173 -18.28 9.08 11.77
CA THR A 173 -19.71 8.98 11.50
C THR A 173 -19.85 8.02 10.33
N GLU A 174 -20.54 6.91 10.57
CA GLU A 174 -21.07 6.12 9.47
C GLU A 174 -21.89 7.10 8.62
N GLU A 175 -21.47 7.36 7.38
CA GLU A 175 -22.49 7.49 6.35
C GLU A 175 -23.18 6.13 6.31
N LYS A 176 -24.19 5.98 7.17
CA LYS A 176 -25.07 4.82 7.13
C LYS A 176 -25.65 4.79 5.72
N PRO A 177 -25.56 3.67 4.99
CA PRO A 177 -26.58 3.37 4.02
C PRO A 177 -27.91 3.47 4.77
N LYS A 178 -28.86 4.26 4.26
CA LYS A 178 -30.20 4.34 4.86
C LYS A 178 -30.70 2.91 5.09
N GLU A 179 -31.16 2.65 6.31
CA GLU A 179 -31.54 1.33 6.84
C GLU A 179 -32.55 0.57 5.94
N ASP A 180 -33.24 1.29 5.06
CA ASP A 180 -34.20 0.78 4.08
C ASP A 180 -33.59 -0.11 2.97
N ASN A 181 -32.25 -0.19 2.82
CA ASN A 181 -31.62 -0.90 1.68
C ASN A 181 -30.60 -2.00 2.01
N LEU A 182 -30.23 -2.24 3.27
CA LEU A 182 -29.13 -3.16 3.62
C LEU A 182 -29.39 -4.62 3.19
N VAL A 183 -30.64 -5.08 3.26
CA VAL A 183 -30.98 -6.44 2.85
C VAL A 183 -30.89 -6.59 1.32
N LEU A 184 -31.27 -5.55 0.58
CA LEU A 184 -31.16 -5.53 -0.87
C LEU A 184 -29.69 -5.48 -1.30
N GLU A 185 -28.88 -4.65 -0.66
CA GLU A 185 -27.43 -4.60 -0.87
C GLU A 185 -26.76 -5.95 -0.55
N LEU A 186 -27.22 -6.64 0.50
CA LEU A 186 -26.70 -7.96 0.86
C LEU A 186 -27.06 -8.98 -0.21
N GLN A 187 -28.32 -8.99 -0.65
CA GLN A 187 -28.78 -9.87 -1.72
C GLN A 187 -27.96 -9.63 -3.01
N GLN A 188 -27.73 -8.37 -3.37
CA GLN A 188 -26.90 -7.95 -4.51
C GLN A 188 -25.45 -8.40 -4.37
N ALA A 189 -24.83 -8.15 -3.21
CA ALA A 189 -23.46 -8.56 -2.92
C ALA A 189 -23.30 -10.08 -3.00
N LEU A 190 -24.19 -10.85 -2.36
CA LEU A 190 -24.18 -12.31 -2.40
C LEU A 190 -24.42 -12.84 -3.83
N ASN A 191 -25.35 -12.26 -4.58
CA ASN A 191 -25.59 -12.62 -5.98
C ASN A 191 -24.39 -12.33 -6.88
N ARG A 192 -23.74 -11.17 -6.71
CA ARG A 192 -22.49 -10.80 -7.39
C ARG A 192 -21.37 -11.78 -7.04
N LEU A 193 -21.24 -12.15 -5.78
CA LEU A 193 -20.28 -13.17 -5.36
C LEU A 193 -20.71 -14.60 -5.76
N GLN A 194 -21.85 -14.77 -6.41
CA GLN A 194 -22.44 -16.07 -6.79
C GLN A 194 -22.66 -16.99 -5.59
N ILE A 195 -22.94 -16.42 -4.42
CA ILE A 195 -23.31 -17.13 -3.21
C ILE A 195 -24.82 -17.36 -3.28
N ARG A 196 -25.16 -18.58 -3.68
CA ARG A 196 -26.53 -19.01 -3.94
C ARG A 196 -27.20 -19.59 -2.70
N ASP A 197 -28.52 -19.70 -2.77
CA ASP A 197 -29.32 -20.37 -1.74
C ASP A 197 -29.02 -21.89 -1.65
N ALA A 198 -29.72 -22.59 -0.76
CA ALA A 198 -29.57 -24.02 -0.53
C ALA A 198 -29.91 -24.88 -1.77
N GLN A 199 -30.66 -24.35 -2.74
CA GLN A 199 -31.01 -24.99 -4.00
C GLN A 199 -30.10 -24.53 -5.16
N SER A 200 -29.02 -23.81 -4.86
CA SER A 200 -28.09 -23.22 -5.83
C SER A 200 -28.73 -22.18 -6.77
N LYS A 201 -29.83 -21.54 -6.37
CA LYS A 201 -30.47 -20.45 -7.11
C LYS A 201 -30.00 -19.07 -6.64
N ALA A 202 -30.08 -18.10 -7.56
CA ALA A 202 -29.84 -16.69 -7.24
C ALA A 202 -30.90 -16.17 -6.27
N LEU A 203 -30.49 -15.26 -5.39
CA LEU A 203 -31.39 -14.59 -4.48
C LEU A 203 -32.29 -13.63 -5.26
N VAL A 204 -33.54 -13.49 -4.82
CA VAL A 204 -34.41 -12.40 -5.26
C VAL A 204 -33.96 -11.12 -4.56
N GLU A 205 -33.66 -10.08 -5.33
CA GLU A 205 -33.19 -8.77 -4.85
C GLU A 205 -34.40 -7.87 -4.52
N ASP A 206 -35.12 -8.21 -3.46
CA ASP A 206 -36.37 -7.55 -3.04
C ASP A 206 -36.28 -6.82 -1.69
N GLY A 207 -35.09 -6.81 -1.06
CA GLY A 207 -34.87 -6.19 0.24
C GLY A 207 -35.52 -6.93 1.41
N LYS A 208 -36.00 -8.18 1.22
CA LYS A 208 -36.65 -8.97 2.27
C LYS A 208 -35.77 -10.13 2.73
N ILE A 209 -35.69 -10.33 4.05
CA ILE A 209 -35.00 -11.48 4.63
C ILE A 209 -35.87 -12.72 4.44
N SER A 210 -35.66 -13.42 3.33
CA SER A 210 -36.27 -14.71 3.02
C SER A 210 -35.42 -15.87 3.56
N PRO A 211 -35.97 -17.09 3.70
CA PRO A 211 -35.17 -18.27 4.01
C PRO A 211 -34.01 -18.51 3.04
N ALA A 212 -34.15 -18.08 1.78
CA ALA A 212 -33.09 -18.15 0.78
C ALA A 212 -31.95 -17.16 1.11
N THR A 213 -32.30 -15.92 1.49
CA THR A 213 -31.34 -14.89 1.93
C THR A 213 -30.60 -15.34 3.20
N GLU A 214 -31.32 -15.91 4.17
CA GLU A 214 -30.71 -16.45 5.39
C GLU A 214 -29.77 -17.62 5.10
N ALA A 215 -30.16 -18.56 4.23
CA ALA A 215 -29.32 -19.69 3.85
C ALA A 215 -28.05 -19.26 3.10
N ALA A 216 -28.15 -18.31 2.16
CA ALA A 216 -26.99 -17.77 1.46
C ALA A 216 -26.05 -16.99 2.39
N THR A 217 -26.61 -16.25 3.35
CA THR A 217 -25.82 -15.54 4.37
C THR A 217 -25.07 -16.52 5.28
N LEU A 218 -25.73 -17.59 5.73
CA LEU A 218 -25.09 -18.64 6.51
C LEU A 218 -23.96 -19.31 5.71
N LYS A 219 -24.21 -19.65 4.45
CA LYS A 219 -23.20 -20.21 3.55
C LYS A 219 -22.01 -19.29 3.35
N PHE A 220 -22.23 -17.98 3.21
CA PHE A 220 -21.15 -17.00 3.15
C PHE A 220 -20.28 -17.06 4.42
N HIS A 221 -20.90 -17.07 5.60
CA HIS A 221 -20.17 -17.17 6.87
C HIS A 221 -19.37 -18.48 6.99
N GLU A 222 -19.92 -19.61 6.53
CA GLU A 222 -19.21 -20.89 6.48
C GLU A 222 -17.96 -20.82 5.57
N ILE A 223 -18.09 -20.22 4.39
CA ILE A 223 -16.94 -19.98 3.50
C ILE A 223 -15.91 -19.11 4.21
N MET A 224 -16.35 -18.03 4.88
CA MET A 224 -15.48 -17.12 5.62
C MET A 224 -14.89 -17.72 6.90
N GLY A 225 -15.33 -18.92 7.32
CA GLY A 225 -14.84 -19.57 8.54
C GLY A 225 -15.25 -18.84 9.81
N VAL A 226 -16.36 -18.09 9.78
CA VAL A 226 -16.88 -17.32 10.91
C VAL A 226 -18.21 -17.89 11.40
N ASN A 227 -18.46 -17.81 12.70
CA ASN A 227 -19.69 -18.32 13.32
C ASN A 227 -20.62 -17.15 13.70
N LEU A 228 -21.35 -16.63 12.72
CA LEU A 228 -22.23 -15.45 12.87
C LEU A 228 -23.72 -15.75 12.65
N GLY A 229 -24.08 -17.03 12.48
CA GLY A 229 -25.46 -17.43 12.16
C GLY A 229 -25.88 -17.03 10.75
N ASN A 230 -27.18 -16.81 10.55
CA ASN A 230 -27.81 -16.61 9.23
C ASN A 230 -28.17 -15.15 8.92
N ARG A 231 -27.66 -14.18 9.68
CA ARG A 231 -27.93 -12.75 9.51
C ARG A 231 -26.65 -11.95 9.30
N ALA A 232 -26.70 -10.95 8.42
CA ALA A 232 -25.58 -10.06 8.21
C ALA A 232 -25.34 -9.16 9.45
N THR A 233 -24.08 -9.02 9.81
CA THR A 233 -23.57 -8.17 10.89
C THR A 233 -22.52 -7.21 10.32
N ALA A 234 -21.99 -6.29 11.13
CA ALA A 234 -20.87 -5.44 10.71
C ALA A 234 -19.65 -6.26 10.20
N LEU A 235 -19.37 -7.42 10.80
CA LEU A 235 -18.29 -8.29 10.33
C LEU A 235 -18.62 -8.90 8.96
N THR A 236 -19.88 -9.24 8.70
CA THR A 236 -20.33 -9.71 7.37
C THR A 236 -20.00 -8.69 6.28
N TRP A 237 -20.29 -7.42 6.54
CA TRP A 237 -20.02 -6.34 5.60
C TRP A 237 -18.53 -6.09 5.39
N ASN A 238 -17.72 -6.08 6.45
CA ASN A 238 -16.26 -5.96 6.30
C ASN A 238 -15.65 -7.09 5.45
N LEU A 239 -16.14 -8.33 5.62
CA LEU A 239 -15.70 -9.47 4.82
C LEU A 239 -16.14 -9.33 3.36
N LEU A 240 -17.37 -8.85 3.12
CA LEU A 240 -17.86 -8.55 1.77
C LEU A 240 -17.04 -7.44 1.11
N ASP A 241 -16.71 -6.36 1.83
CA ASP A 241 -15.93 -5.24 1.32
C ASP A 241 -14.51 -5.66 0.95
N GLU A 242 -13.84 -6.49 1.77
CA GLU A 242 -12.51 -7.03 1.46
C GLU A 242 -12.53 -7.82 0.13
N ILE A 243 -13.58 -8.62 -0.10
CA ILE A 243 -13.73 -9.39 -1.34
C ILE A 243 -14.09 -8.47 -2.52
N LEU A 244 -15.03 -7.54 -2.32
CA LEU A 244 -15.57 -6.65 -3.34
C LEU A 244 -14.62 -5.50 -3.71
N ALA A 245 -13.56 -5.29 -2.93
CA ALA A 245 -12.40 -4.48 -3.31
C ALA A 245 -11.54 -5.14 -4.42
N LEU A 246 -11.78 -6.43 -4.72
CA LEU A 246 -11.13 -7.20 -5.78
C LEU A 246 -9.59 -7.11 -5.74
N PRO A 247 -8.95 -7.36 -4.57
CA PRO A 247 -7.51 -7.22 -4.41
C PRO A 247 -6.73 -8.19 -5.31
N THR A 248 -5.54 -7.81 -5.76
CA THR A 248 -4.68 -8.75 -6.48
C THR A 248 -4.13 -9.81 -5.53
N LEU A 249 -4.49 -11.07 -5.74
CA LEU A 249 -4.02 -12.18 -4.89
C LEU A 249 -2.86 -12.93 -5.55
N ARG A 250 -1.81 -13.22 -4.77
CA ARG A 250 -0.56 -13.84 -5.23
C ARG A 250 -0.11 -14.95 -4.27
N PRO A 251 0.58 -15.99 -4.79
CA PRO A 251 1.12 -17.06 -3.95
C PRO A 251 2.05 -16.55 -2.85
N ASN A 252 1.87 -17.07 -1.63
CA ASN A 252 2.66 -16.80 -0.43
C ASN A 252 2.64 -15.33 0.07
N HIS A 253 1.70 -14.52 -0.40
CA HIS A 253 1.61 -13.09 -0.05
C HIS A 253 0.19 -12.62 0.32
N ALA A 254 -0.80 -13.50 0.27
CA ALA A 254 -2.20 -13.14 0.53
C ALA A 254 -2.86 -14.12 1.50
N GLN A 255 -3.58 -13.57 2.47
CA GLN A 255 -4.44 -14.30 3.41
C GLN A 255 -5.72 -13.50 3.65
N GLY A 256 -6.79 -14.14 4.14
CA GLY A 256 -8.03 -13.43 4.54
C GLY A 256 -9.27 -13.78 3.73
N ALA A 257 -10.32 -12.96 3.84
CA ALA A 257 -11.65 -13.22 3.28
C ALA A 257 -11.63 -13.36 1.76
N ALA A 258 -10.84 -12.51 1.07
CA ALA A 258 -10.67 -12.59 -0.38
C ALA A 258 -10.06 -13.93 -0.81
N VAL A 259 -9.07 -14.44 -0.06
CA VAL A 259 -8.44 -15.75 -0.33
C VAL A 259 -9.43 -16.88 -0.09
N ARG A 260 -10.17 -16.85 1.02
CA ARG A 260 -11.19 -17.87 1.32
C ARG A 260 -12.27 -17.92 0.24
N TYR A 261 -12.70 -16.76 -0.25
CA TYR A 261 -13.67 -16.67 -1.33
C TYR A 261 -13.15 -17.29 -2.64
N VAL A 262 -11.93 -16.95 -3.08
CA VAL A 262 -11.40 -17.54 -4.31
C VAL A 262 -11.13 -19.03 -4.17
N GLN A 263 -10.71 -19.50 -2.99
CA GLN A 263 -10.54 -20.93 -2.71
C GLN A 263 -11.86 -21.69 -2.83
N PHE A 264 -12.95 -21.12 -2.30
CA PHE A 264 -14.30 -21.64 -2.51
C PHE A 264 -14.65 -21.72 -4.00
N ARG A 265 -14.38 -20.64 -4.76
CA ARG A 265 -14.72 -20.59 -6.19
C ARG A 265 -13.86 -21.49 -7.06
N PHE A 266 -12.61 -21.72 -6.69
CA PHE A 266 -11.73 -22.67 -7.36
C PHE A 266 -11.94 -24.12 -6.90
N SER A 267 -12.89 -24.36 -5.98
CA SER A 267 -13.17 -25.68 -5.44
C SER A 267 -11.93 -26.36 -4.84
N THR A 268 -11.13 -25.59 -4.08
CA THR A 268 -9.97 -26.07 -3.32
C THR A 268 -10.21 -25.93 -1.82
N THR A 269 -9.28 -26.41 -0.98
CA THR A 269 -9.30 -26.25 0.47
C THR A 269 -9.42 -24.77 0.85
N ILE A 270 -10.38 -24.44 1.72
CA ILE A 270 -10.66 -23.08 2.20
C ILE A 270 -9.96 -22.87 3.55
N ASP A 271 -8.65 -22.66 3.51
CA ASP A 271 -7.82 -22.36 4.68
C ASP A 271 -7.55 -20.85 4.84
N GLY A 272 -7.85 -20.05 3.82
CA GLY A 272 -7.62 -18.61 3.80
C GLY A 272 -6.16 -18.23 3.57
N ASP A 273 -5.30 -19.16 3.17
CA ASP A 273 -3.90 -18.93 2.82
C ASP A 273 -3.65 -19.19 1.34
N TYR A 274 -3.10 -18.20 0.62
CA TYR A 274 -2.82 -18.34 -0.80
C TYR A 274 -1.50 -19.09 -1.01
N GLY A 275 -1.48 -20.38 -0.67
CA GLY A 275 -0.35 -21.27 -0.86
C GLY A 275 -0.27 -21.88 -2.26
N ALA A 276 0.66 -22.81 -2.45
CA ALA A 276 0.88 -23.50 -3.74
C ALA A 276 -0.40 -24.19 -4.27
N LYS A 277 -1.22 -24.77 -3.39
CA LYS A 277 -2.48 -25.42 -3.79
C LYS A 277 -3.48 -24.42 -4.40
N THR A 278 -3.62 -23.24 -3.78
CA THR A 278 -4.50 -22.18 -4.28
C THR A 278 -3.99 -21.61 -5.60
N ALA A 279 -2.68 -21.46 -5.75
CA ALA A 279 -2.06 -21.03 -7.01
C ALA A 279 -2.34 -21.98 -8.17
N GLU A 280 -2.21 -23.29 -7.95
CA GLU A 280 -2.53 -24.29 -8.98
C GLU A 280 -4.03 -24.32 -9.29
N ALA A 281 -4.89 -24.19 -8.27
CA ALA A 281 -6.33 -24.09 -8.47
C ALA A 281 -6.73 -22.84 -9.29
N ALA A 282 -6.06 -21.70 -9.06
CA ALA A 282 -6.26 -20.49 -9.85
C ALA A 282 -5.88 -20.69 -11.31
N LYS A 283 -4.73 -21.32 -11.61
CA LYS A 283 -4.33 -21.66 -12.99
C LYS A 283 -5.33 -22.60 -13.66
N VAL A 284 -5.86 -23.58 -12.94
CA VAL A 284 -6.91 -24.48 -13.46
C VAL A 284 -8.16 -23.70 -13.80
N TYR A 285 -8.62 -22.82 -12.91
CA TYR A 285 -9.78 -21.96 -13.16
C TYR A 285 -9.56 -21.05 -14.37
N GLN A 286 -8.40 -20.39 -14.47
CA GLN A 286 -8.04 -19.53 -15.60
C GLN A 286 -8.10 -20.28 -16.94
N ARG A 287 -7.56 -21.51 -17.01
CA ARG A 287 -7.67 -22.37 -18.20
C ARG A 287 -9.13 -22.65 -18.56
N GLN A 288 -9.96 -22.99 -17.58
CA GLN A 288 -11.38 -23.28 -17.80
C GLN A 288 -12.17 -22.05 -18.26
N GLN A 289 -11.76 -20.85 -17.84
CA GLN A 289 -12.39 -19.58 -18.19
C GLN A 289 -11.77 -18.90 -19.42
N ASN A 290 -10.81 -19.56 -20.10
CA ASN A 290 -10.05 -19.02 -21.23
C ASN A 290 -9.39 -17.66 -20.93
N LEU A 291 -8.70 -17.59 -19.79
CA LEU A 291 -7.92 -16.44 -19.31
C LEU A 291 -6.41 -16.74 -19.38
N ASP A 292 -5.59 -15.69 -19.23
CA ASP A 292 -4.14 -15.84 -19.04
C ASP A 292 -3.84 -16.70 -17.80
N VAL A 293 -2.97 -17.70 -17.97
CA VAL A 293 -2.72 -18.74 -16.96
C VAL A 293 -1.46 -18.40 -16.15
N ASP A 294 -1.56 -17.37 -15.33
CA ASP A 294 -0.45 -16.85 -14.51
C ASP A 294 -0.55 -17.27 -13.02
N GLY A 295 -1.68 -17.82 -12.58
CA GLY A 295 -1.94 -18.16 -11.18
C GLY A 295 -2.13 -16.95 -10.26
N LEU A 296 -2.36 -15.76 -10.82
CA LEU A 296 -2.71 -14.55 -10.10
C LEU A 296 -4.23 -14.33 -10.16
N VAL A 297 -4.82 -13.92 -9.05
CA VAL A 297 -6.22 -13.42 -9.09
C VAL A 297 -6.17 -11.91 -9.28
N GLY A 298 -6.05 -11.49 -10.54
CA GLY A 298 -6.19 -10.10 -10.96
C GLY A 298 -7.61 -9.77 -11.44
N GLN A 299 -7.80 -8.57 -11.98
CA GLN A 299 -9.12 -8.03 -12.37
C GLN A 299 -9.87 -8.92 -13.38
N THR A 300 -9.16 -9.58 -14.30
CA THR A 300 -9.75 -10.50 -15.30
C THR A 300 -10.32 -11.76 -14.65
N THR A 301 -9.53 -12.39 -13.76
CA THR A 301 -9.97 -13.52 -12.94
C THR A 301 -11.15 -13.12 -12.04
N TRP A 302 -11.08 -11.95 -11.40
CA TRP A 302 -12.16 -11.38 -10.57
C TRP A 302 -13.45 -11.12 -11.34
N GLY A 303 -13.37 -10.63 -12.58
CA GLY A 303 -14.55 -10.40 -13.43
C GLY A 303 -15.29 -11.70 -13.72
N ARG A 304 -14.56 -12.78 -14.06
CA ARG A 304 -15.17 -14.12 -14.24
C ARG A 304 -15.75 -14.68 -12.95
N LEU A 305 -15.08 -14.45 -11.82
CA LEU A 305 -15.58 -14.88 -10.52
C LEU A 305 -16.88 -14.17 -10.16
N THR A 306 -16.91 -12.85 -10.15
CA THR A 306 -18.03 -12.08 -9.60
C THR A 306 -19.21 -11.90 -10.57
N GLY A 307 -19.16 -12.50 -11.77
CA GLY A 307 -20.19 -12.29 -12.79
C GLY A 307 -20.38 -10.81 -13.16
N ALA A 308 -19.45 -9.94 -12.76
CA ALA A 308 -19.39 -8.58 -13.26
C ALA A 308 -19.19 -8.72 -14.77
N SER A 309 -20.22 -8.31 -15.54
CA SER A 309 -20.05 -8.10 -16.97
C SER A 309 -18.77 -7.31 -17.12
N GLN A 310 -17.85 -7.83 -17.93
CA GLN A 310 -16.68 -7.07 -18.33
C GLN A 310 -17.24 -5.79 -18.94
N SER A 311 -17.12 -4.66 -18.23
CA SER A 311 -17.66 -3.40 -18.69
C SER A 311 -17.15 -3.18 -20.10
N ASN A 312 -18.05 -2.87 -21.04
CA ASN A 312 -17.63 -2.60 -22.41
C ASN A 312 -17.00 -1.21 -22.42
N LEU A 313 -15.74 -1.16 -22.00
CA LEU A 313 -14.93 0.04 -21.95
C LEU A 313 -14.42 0.32 -23.35
N VAL A 314 -14.80 1.45 -23.90
CA VAL A 314 -14.38 1.89 -25.24
C VAL A 314 -13.81 3.29 -25.11
N LEU A 315 -12.56 3.45 -25.53
CA LEU A 315 -11.98 4.77 -25.79
C LEU A 315 -12.41 5.19 -27.19
N LYS A 316 -13.11 6.32 -27.26
CA LYS A 316 -13.45 6.99 -28.52
C LYS A 316 -12.49 8.15 -28.74
N VAL A 317 -11.82 8.16 -29.88
CA VAL A 317 -10.89 9.23 -30.26
C VAL A 317 -11.68 10.37 -30.90
N LEU A 318 -11.74 11.52 -30.24
CA LEU A 318 -12.50 12.69 -30.66
C LEU A 318 -11.71 13.60 -31.60
N LYS A 319 -10.38 13.64 -31.43
CA LYS A 319 -9.43 14.39 -32.26
C LYS A 319 -8.23 13.50 -32.59
N ASP A 320 -7.59 13.72 -33.73
CA ASP A 320 -6.36 13.01 -34.09
C ASP A 320 -5.39 13.07 -32.91
N THR A 321 -4.92 11.90 -32.49
CA THR A 321 -4.12 11.78 -31.27
C THR A 321 -2.99 10.80 -31.46
N ILE A 322 -2.09 10.78 -30.49
CA ILE A 322 -0.97 9.85 -30.46
C ILE A 322 -1.07 9.11 -29.14
N LEU A 323 -1.27 7.79 -29.22
CA LEU A 323 -1.04 6.91 -28.09
C LEU A 323 0.45 6.86 -27.82
N LYS A 324 0.82 6.97 -26.55
CA LYS A 324 2.22 7.07 -26.12
C LYS A 324 2.53 6.05 -25.05
N GLN A 325 3.75 5.52 -25.01
CA GLN A 325 4.16 4.62 -23.92
C GLN A 325 4.45 5.37 -22.61
N GLN A 326 4.34 6.71 -22.60
CA GLN A 326 4.57 7.59 -21.46
C GLN A 326 3.57 8.79 -21.51
N PRO A 327 3.15 9.36 -20.36
CA PRO A 327 2.20 10.49 -20.30
C PRO A 327 2.88 11.83 -20.59
N LEU A 328 3.60 11.93 -21.70
CA LEU A 328 4.31 13.14 -22.16
C LEU A 328 3.64 13.70 -23.42
N PRO A 329 3.85 14.99 -23.77
CA PRO A 329 3.56 15.49 -25.11
C PRO A 329 4.24 14.63 -26.19
N SER A 330 3.57 14.43 -27.33
CA SER A 330 4.10 13.55 -28.39
C SER A 330 5.43 14.05 -28.96
N ASP A 331 5.62 15.36 -28.98
CA ASP A 331 6.81 16.03 -29.52
C ASP A 331 8.04 15.77 -28.65
N ASP A 332 7.82 15.45 -27.37
CA ASP A 332 8.88 15.12 -26.42
C ASP A 332 9.32 13.64 -26.52
N ILE A 333 8.57 12.80 -27.23
CA ILE A 333 8.89 11.39 -27.44
C ILE A 333 9.56 11.22 -28.81
N LYS A 334 10.89 11.13 -28.79
CA LYS A 334 11.71 11.01 -30.01
C LYS A 334 11.66 9.63 -30.67
N ASP A 335 11.42 8.57 -29.89
CA ASP A 335 11.32 7.22 -30.43
C ASP A 335 9.92 6.98 -30.99
N ASP A 336 9.82 6.85 -32.30
CA ASP A 336 8.56 6.58 -32.98
C ASP A 336 7.98 5.21 -32.59
N ASN A 337 8.76 4.26 -32.08
CA ASN A 337 8.23 2.98 -31.60
C ASN A 337 7.38 3.12 -30.32
N LEU A 338 7.57 4.22 -29.58
CA LEU A 338 6.81 4.54 -28.37
C LEU A 338 5.58 5.40 -28.65
N LYS A 339 5.32 5.68 -29.92
CA LYS A 339 4.18 6.47 -30.40
C LYS A 339 3.35 5.64 -31.36
N GLN A 340 2.04 5.77 -31.26
CA GLN A 340 1.10 5.24 -32.23
C GLN A 340 0.08 6.32 -32.56
N PRO A 341 0.15 6.94 -33.74
CA PRO A 341 -0.90 7.82 -34.23
C PRO A 341 -2.22 7.06 -34.35
N ILE A 342 -3.29 7.66 -33.87
CA ILE A 342 -4.66 7.16 -33.98
C ILE A 342 -5.56 8.30 -34.50
N PRO A 343 -6.23 8.14 -35.64
CA PRO A 343 -7.08 9.18 -36.21
C PRO A 343 -8.38 9.36 -35.41
N ALA A 344 -8.93 10.57 -35.47
CA ALA A 344 -10.27 10.89 -34.99
C ALA A 344 -11.31 9.93 -35.55
N GLY A 345 -12.30 9.57 -34.72
CA GLY A 345 -13.32 8.59 -35.03
C GLY A 345 -12.93 7.13 -34.76
N SER A 346 -11.68 6.86 -34.36
CA SER A 346 -11.27 5.51 -33.95
C SER A 346 -11.92 5.10 -32.62
N GLU A 347 -12.34 3.84 -32.52
CA GLU A 347 -12.80 3.22 -31.28
C GLU A 347 -11.85 2.10 -30.86
N LEU A 348 -11.40 2.14 -29.60
CA LEU A 348 -10.46 1.19 -29.02
C LEU A 348 -11.08 0.56 -27.78
N THR A 349 -11.28 -0.75 -27.79
CA THR A 349 -11.82 -1.47 -26.64
C THR A 349 -10.75 -1.68 -25.57
N LEU A 350 -11.12 -1.48 -24.31
CA LEU A 350 -10.20 -1.44 -23.17
C LEU A 350 -10.46 -2.57 -22.16
N TYR A 351 -9.39 -3.02 -21.49
CA TYR A 351 -9.45 -3.76 -20.23
C TYR A 351 -9.64 -2.83 -19.03
N SER A 352 -8.95 -1.69 -19.03
CA SER A 352 -8.96 -0.71 -17.94
C SER A 352 -8.49 0.66 -18.42
N TRP A 353 -8.78 1.70 -17.63
CA TRP A 353 -8.26 3.04 -17.79
C TRP A 353 -8.00 3.70 -16.42
N GLU A 354 -7.14 4.71 -16.37
CA GLU A 354 -6.78 5.46 -15.16
C GLU A 354 -6.37 6.90 -15.54
N GLU A 355 -6.82 7.89 -14.78
CA GLU A 355 -6.42 9.29 -14.96
C GLU A 355 -5.01 9.53 -14.41
N GLN A 356 -4.17 10.19 -15.21
CA GLN A 356 -2.80 10.55 -14.85
C GLN A 356 -2.52 11.99 -15.31
N GLY A 357 -3.02 12.95 -14.53
CA GLY A 357 -2.95 14.36 -14.87
C GLY A 357 -3.71 14.65 -16.17
N ASN A 358 -3.05 15.26 -17.15
CA ASN A 358 -3.65 15.57 -18.45
C ASN A 358 -3.66 14.39 -19.44
N HIS A 359 -3.26 13.18 -19.01
CA HIS A 359 -3.32 11.96 -19.80
C HIS A 359 -4.18 10.91 -19.13
N ILE A 360 -4.77 10.04 -19.93
CA ILE A 360 -5.41 8.82 -19.47
C ILE A 360 -4.52 7.64 -19.88
N LYS A 361 -4.19 6.80 -18.91
CA LYS A 361 -3.56 5.51 -19.15
C LYS A 361 -4.65 4.51 -19.51
N VAL A 362 -4.47 3.75 -20.58
CA VAL A 362 -5.42 2.75 -21.06
C VAL A 362 -4.73 1.42 -21.30
N SER A 363 -5.42 0.33 -21.01
CA SER A 363 -5.04 -1.03 -21.39
C SER A 363 -5.98 -1.51 -22.48
N LEU A 364 -5.47 -1.80 -23.68
CA LEU A 364 -6.23 -2.25 -24.85
C LEU A 364 -6.60 -3.73 -24.71
N ARG A 365 -7.85 -4.05 -25.04
CA ARG A 365 -8.41 -5.40 -24.88
C ARG A 365 -8.10 -6.34 -26.03
N ASP A 366 -8.44 -5.89 -27.23
CA ASP A 366 -8.57 -6.79 -28.40
C ASP A 366 -7.45 -6.55 -29.43
N ARG A 367 -6.45 -5.72 -29.10
CA ARG A 367 -5.31 -5.43 -29.98
C ARG A 367 -4.11 -4.89 -29.23
N THR A 368 -2.95 -5.03 -29.85
CA THR A 368 -1.72 -4.34 -29.49
C THR A 368 -1.31 -3.41 -30.62
N PHE A 369 -0.54 -2.38 -30.28
CA PHE A 369 0.22 -1.62 -31.26
C PHE A 369 1.69 -1.82 -30.95
N LYS A 370 2.50 -2.16 -31.95
CA LYS A 370 3.97 -2.32 -31.76
C LYS A 370 4.35 -3.24 -30.58
N GLY A 371 3.54 -4.25 -30.30
CA GLY A 371 3.74 -5.19 -29.18
C GLY A 371 3.22 -4.73 -27.82
N PHE A 372 2.72 -3.50 -27.70
CA PHE A 372 2.19 -2.95 -26.44
C PHE A 372 0.66 -2.91 -26.44
N ASN A 373 0.06 -3.34 -25.32
CA ASN A 373 -1.36 -3.16 -25.04
C ASN A 373 -1.64 -1.99 -24.10
N ILE A 374 -0.66 -1.50 -23.34
CA ILE A 374 -0.82 -0.34 -22.44
C ILE A 374 -0.34 0.92 -23.15
N TRP A 375 -1.11 2.00 -23.07
CA TRP A 375 -0.83 3.28 -23.71
C TRP A 375 -1.32 4.46 -22.88
N TYR A 376 -0.78 5.64 -23.12
CA TYR A 376 -1.25 6.92 -22.60
C TYR A 376 -1.82 7.75 -23.74
N VAL A 377 -2.91 8.45 -23.47
CA VAL A 377 -3.56 9.34 -24.43
C VAL A 377 -3.89 10.65 -23.76
N PHE A 378 -3.82 11.76 -24.49
CA PHE A 378 -4.16 13.07 -23.94
C PHE A 378 -5.67 13.15 -23.66
N THR A 379 -6.05 13.59 -22.46
CA THR A 379 -7.43 13.49 -21.97
C THR A 379 -8.41 14.27 -22.85
N GLU A 380 -8.05 15.46 -23.32
CA GLU A 380 -8.93 16.30 -24.16
C GLU A 380 -9.15 15.76 -25.59
N HIS A 381 -8.42 14.73 -26.01
CA HIS A 381 -8.54 14.14 -27.35
C HIS A 381 -9.50 12.95 -27.40
N ILE A 382 -9.98 12.47 -26.26
CA ILE A 382 -10.73 11.22 -26.17
C ILE A 382 -11.94 11.35 -25.25
N ALA A 383 -12.83 10.36 -25.33
CA ALA A 383 -13.83 10.09 -24.31
C ALA A 383 -13.80 8.60 -23.98
N ILE A 384 -13.91 8.26 -22.69
CA ILE A 384 -14.11 6.88 -22.27
C ILE A 384 -15.60 6.60 -22.18
N TRP A 385 -16.03 5.48 -22.76
CA TRP A 385 -17.40 5.01 -22.72
C TRP A 385 -17.45 3.71 -21.96
N GLN A 386 -18.46 3.54 -21.13
CA GLN A 386 -18.77 2.30 -20.45
C GLN A 386 -20.20 1.90 -20.80
N ASP A 387 -20.36 0.69 -21.34
CA ASP A 387 -21.67 0.08 -21.60
C ASP A 387 -22.60 0.98 -22.45
N GLY A 388 -22.01 1.65 -23.44
CA GLY A 388 -22.73 2.52 -24.38
C GLY A 388 -23.03 3.93 -23.88
N LYS A 389 -22.51 4.34 -22.71
CA LYS A 389 -22.62 5.70 -22.18
C LYS A 389 -21.23 6.34 -21.99
N PRO A 390 -21.05 7.64 -22.26
CA PRO A 390 -19.80 8.33 -21.90
C PRO A 390 -19.64 8.38 -20.38
N LEU A 391 -18.43 8.11 -19.88
CA LEU A 391 -18.04 8.40 -18.52
C LEU A 391 -17.68 9.88 -18.42
N GLU A 392 -18.17 10.57 -17.40
CA GLU A 392 -17.74 11.93 -17.08
C GLU A 392 -16.29 11.86 -16.59
N ILE A 393 -15.38 12.31 -17.44
CA ILE A 393 -14.02 12.67 -17.04
C ILE A 393 -14.17 14.12 -16.55
N GLU A 394 -14.17 14.35 -15.24
CA GLU A 394 -14.30 15.70 -14.68
C GLU A 394 -13.16 16.55 -15.28
N ALA A 395 -13.51 17.55 -16.09
CA ALA A 395 -12.56 18.58 -16.48
C ALA A 395 -12.15 19.30 -15.19
N ASP A 396 -10.86 19.52 -15.03
CA ASP A 396 -10.23 20.02 -13.81
C ASP A 396 -10.74 21.44 -13.47
N ASP A 397 -11.89 21.51 -12.79
CA ASP A 397 -12.45 22.70 -12.16
C ASP A 397 -12.82 22.36 -10.70
N GLU A 398 -12.00 22.88 -9.79
CA GLU A 398 -12.23 23.10 -8.34
C GLU A 398 -12.69 21.92 -7.45
N LYS A 399 -11.74 21.14 -6.90
CA LYS A 399 -11.89 20.50 -5.56
C LYS A 399 -10.59 20.58 -4.73
N PRO A 400 -10.69 20.57 -3.38
CA PRO A 400 -9.83 21.37 -2.49
C PRO A 400 -8.44 20.78 -2.25
N GLN A 401 -7.42 21.64 -2.37
CA GLN A 401 -6.01 21.29 -2.24
C GLN A 401 -5.58 21.01 -0.80
N VAL A 402 -4.96 19.85 -0.58
CA VAL A 402 -3.97 19.66 0.48
C VAL A 402 -2.88 20.69 0.24
N ASN A 403 -2.50 21.45 1.27
CA ASN A 403 -1.65 22.63 1.13
C ASN A 403 -0.20 22.24 0.78
N ASP A 404 0.06 21.89 -0.48
CA ASP A 404 1.34 21.40 -1.02
C ASP A 404 2.29 22.53 -1.43
N ARG A 405 1.92 23.80 -1.16
CA ARG A 405 2.73 24.98 -1.47
C ARG A 405 4.10 24.99 -0.78
N ALA A 406 4.25 24.29 0.34
CA ALA A 406 5.51 24.23 1.09
C ALA A 406 6.59 23.34 0.44
N ASN A 407 6.21 22.46 -0.50
CA ASN A 407 7.11 21.51 -1.16
C ASN A 407 7.28 21.76 -2.66
N ALA A 408 6.73 22.87 -3.17
CA ALA A 408 6.80 23.25 -4.57
C ALA A 408 8.18 23.82 -4.92
N PHE A 409 8.73 23.45 -6.07
CA PHE A 409 9.97 23.98 -6.61
C PHE A 409 9.98 23.97 -8.14
N ASN A 410 10.85 24.77 -8.74
CA ASN A 410 11.01 24.85 -10.19
C ASN A 410 12.29 24.12 -10.62
N LEU A 411 12.22 23.46 -11.77
CA LEU A 411 13.37 22.80 -12.38
C LEU A 411 13.83 23.56 -13.62
N PRO A 412 15.14 23.84 -13.75
CA PRO A 412 15.68 24.48 -14.95
C PRO A 412 15.33 23.71 -16.22
N GLY A 413 14.78 24.39 -17.22
CA GLY A 413 14.41 23.80 -18.50
C GLY A 413 13.03 23.14 -18.53
N PHE A 414 12.22 23.31 -17.47
CA PHE A 414 10.84 22.87 -17.39
C PHE A 414 9.93 24.05 -17.01
N ALA A 415 8.77 24.17 -17.67
CA ALA A 415 7.81 25.24 -17.39
C ALA A 415 6.88 24.93 -16.20
N SER A 416 6.87 23.66 -15.75
CA SER A 416 6.00 23.16 -14.69
C SER A 416 6.57 23.38 -13.30
N ILE A 417 5.68 23.53 -12.31
CA ILE A 417 5.99 23.44 -10.89
C ILE A 417 6.10 21.96 -10.50
N PHE A 418 7.15 21.61 -9.79
CA PHE A 418 7.40 20.26 -9.25
C PHE A 418 7.17 20.23 -7.75
N TYR A 419 6.90 19.05 -7.20
CA TYR A 419 6.68 18.86 -5.77
C TYR A 419 7.64 17.80 -5.24
N LEU A 420 8.22 18.04 -4.06
CA LEU A 420 9.23 17.13 -3.48
C LEU A 420 8.70 15.73 -3.21
N ASN A 421 7.39 15.59 -2.97
CA ASN A 421 6.73 14.31 -2.75
C ASN A 421 6.26 13.62 -4.04
N ASN A 422 6.57 14.18 -5.21
CA ASN A 422 6.30 13.54 -6.48
C ASN A 422 7.46 12.62 -6.86
N PRO A 423 7.16 11.47 -7.48
CA PRO A 423 8.19 10.60 -8.02
C PRO A 423 8.93 11.32 -9.17
N ILE A 424 10.23 11.06 -9.30
CA ILE A 424 11.09 11.64 -10.36
C ILE A 424 10.68 11.11 -11.73
N VAL A 425 10.26 9.85 -11.79
CA VAL A 425 9.73 9.19 -12.99
C VAL A 425 8.30 8.71 -12.72
N PRO A 426 7.40 8.68 -13.73
CA PRO A 426 6.02 8.24 -13.53
C PRO A 426 5.93 6.82 -12.97
N ASN A 427 5.08 6.59 -11.95
CA ASN A 427 4.97 5.33 -11.20
C ASN A 427 6.29 4.84 -10.57
N GLY A 428 7.27 5.74 -10.44
CA GLY A 428 8.58 5.45 -9.85
C GLY A 428 8.54 5.43 -8.33
N HIS A 429 9.56 4.81 -7.76
CA HIS A 429 9.74 4.64 -6.32
C HIS A 429 10.81 5.59 -5.76
N PHE A 430 11.46 6.38 -6.62
CA PHE A 430 12.37 7.47 -6.23
C PHE A 430 11.71 8.83 -6.44
N TYR A 431 11.78 9.67 -5.41
CA TYR A 431 11.08 10.95 -5.31
C TYR A 431 12.04 12.12 -5.37
N TRP A 432 11.54 13.29 -5.77
CA TRP A 432 12.36 14.50 -5.84
C TRP A 432 13.01 14.85 -4.50
N ARG A 433 12.34 14.57 -3.37
CA ARG A 433 12.94 14.69 -2.04
C ARG A 433 14.17 13.80 -1.83
N ASP A 434 14.23 12.63 -2.46
CA ASP A 434 15.35 11.69 -2.34
C ASP A 434 16.56 12.18 -3.13
N ALA A 435 16.34 12.69 -4.35
CA ALA A 435 17.41 13.22 -5.17
C ALA A 435 17.93 14.57 -4.65
N LEU A 436 17.04 15.44 -4.15
CA LEU A 436 17.33 16.84 -3.86
C LEU A 436 17.51 17.15 -2.37
N GLN A 437 17.58 16.13 -1.51
CA GLN A 437 17.68 16.29 -0.05
C GLN A 437 16.56 17.19 0.50
N ASN A 438 15.30 16.77 0.32
CA ASN A 438 14.12 17.56 0.73
C ASN A 438 14.12 19.01 0.21
N GLY A 439 14.69 19.24 -0.98
CA GLY A 439 14.70 20.54 -1.65
C GLY A 439 15.89 21.44 -1.32
N GLU A 440 16.82 21.03 -0.47
CA GLU A 440 18.02 21.82 -0.16
C GLU A 440 18.99 21.91 -1.35
N ARG A 441 18.93 20.95 -2.28
CA ARG A 441 19.89 20.79 -3.37
C ARG A 441 19.20 20.90 -4.73
N ILE A 442 18.63 22.05 -5.05
CA ILE A 442 17.94 22.25 -6.35
C ILE A 442 18.97 22.30 -7.50
N PRO A 443 18.77 21.55 -8.60
CA PRO A 443 19.63 21.61 -9.79
C PRO A 443 19.62 23.00 -10.43
N LYS A 444 20.75 23.43 -10.99
CA LYS A 444 20.91 24.76 -11.60
C LYS A 444 20.80 24.74 -13.12
N THR A 445 21.03 23.59 -13.73
CA THR A 445 21.00 23.42 -15.18
C THR A 445 20.08 22.28 -15.59
N LYS A 446 19.48 22.39 -16.79
CA LYS A 446 18.65 21.31 -17.35
C LYS A 446 19.42 19.99 -17.47
N ALA A 447 20.72 20.04 -17.76
CA ALA A 447 21.58 18.87 -17.88
C ALA A 447 21.72 18.08 -16.55
N GLU A 448 21.73 18.77 -15.41
CA GLU A 448 21.71 18.13 -14.08
C GLU A 448 20.35 17.48 -13.81
N VAL A 449 19.25 18.15 -14.19
CA VAL A 449 17.89 17.60 -14.07
C VAL A 449 17.74 16.33 -14.92
N ASP A 450 18.15 16.39 -16.18
CA ASP A 450 18.11 15.27 -17.12
C ASP A 450 18.96 14.09 -16.61
N SER A 451 20.09 14.39 -15.95
CA SER A 451 20.95 13.37 -15.32
C SER A 451 20.27 12.67 -14.14
N ILE A 452 19.56 13.42 -13.29
CA ILE A 452 18.79 12.87 -12.16
C ILE A 452 17.66 11.98 -12.69
N ILE A 453 16.90 12.43 -13.69
CA ILE A 453 15.81 11.64 -14.29
C ILE A 453 16.36 10.36 -14.97
N ALA A 454 17.47 10.47 -15.69
CA ALA A 454 18.09 9.33 -16.35
C ALA A 454 18.60 8.28 -15.35
N LEU A 455 19.21 8.72 -14.25
CA LEU A 455 19.62 7.82 -13.17
C LEU A 455 18.41 7.20 -12.47
N ALA A 456 17.37 7.98 -12.15
CA ALA A 456 16.13 7.49 -11.52
C ALA A 456 15.46 6.40 -12.35
N THR A 457 15.39 6.59 -13.68
CA THR A 457 14.85 5.59 -14.62
C THR A 457 15.60 4.26 -14.53
N ARG A 458 16.95 4.30 -14.46
CA ARG A 458 17.75 3.07 -14.32
C ARG A 458 17.63 2.47 -12.93
N LEU A 459 17.42 3.29 -11.90
CA LEU A 459 17.26 2.80 -10.54
C LEU A 459 15.95 2.04 -10.34
N GLU A 460 14.89 2.31 -11.11
CA GLU A 460 13.69 1.45 -11.10
C GLU A 460 14.04 0.02 -11.53
N GLN A 461 14.85 -0.14 -12.57
CA GLN A 461 15.32 -1.46 -13.01
C GLN A 461 16.24 -2.12 -11.97
N VAL A 462 17.10 -1.33 -11.32
CA VAL A 462 17.94 -1.80 -10.22
C VAL A 462 17.08 -2.29 -9.06
N ARG A 463 16.04 -1.55 -8.68
CA ARG A 463 15.09 -1.92 -7.62
C ARG A 463 14.42 -3.25 -7.93
N ASP A 464 13.93 -3.43 -9.14
CA ASP A 464 13.27 -4.68 -9.56
C ASP A 464 14.24 -5.87 -9.54
N ARG A 465 15.47 -5.68 -10.05
CA ARG A 465 16.53 -6.70 -10.02
C ARG A 465 16.98 -7.07 -8.61
N LEU A 466 16.88 -6.15 -7.66
CA LEU A 466 17.12 -6.37 -6.23
C LEU A 466 15.86 -6.85 -5.47
N GLY A 467 14.84 -7.33 -6.20
CA GLY A 467 13.65 -8.00 -5.67
C GLY A 467 12.45 -7.08 -5.44
N GLY A 468 12.43 -5.87 -6.02
CA GLY A 468 11.30 -4.93 -5.92
C GLY A 468 11.14 -4.25 -4.56
N PHE A 469 12.07 -4.48 -3.63
CA PHE A 469 12.07 -3.85 -2.30
C PHE A 469 12.49 -2.38 -2.39
N PRO A 470 11.99 -1.49 -1.49
CA PRO A 470 12.46 -0.11 -1.43
C PRO A 470 13.98 -0.02 -1.27
N LEU A 471 14.62 0.83 -2.09
CA LEU A 471 16.03 1.19 -1.94
C LEU A 471 16.13 2.49 -1.14
N VAL A 472 16.96 2.52 -0.10
CA VAL A 472 17.21 3.74 0.67
C VAL A 472 18.30 4.53 -0.03
N VAL A 473 17.97 5.74 -0.48
CA VAL A 473 18.92 6.71 -1.01
C VAL A 473 19.62 7.43 0.14
N THR A 474 20.93 7.28 0.25
CA THR A 474 21.75 7.97 1.26
C THR A 474 22.44 9.22 0.72
N SER A 475 22.76 9.22 -0.57
CA SER A 475 23.27 10.40 -1.29
C SER A 475 22.90 10.30 -2.76
N TRP A 476 22.56 11.42 -3.39
CA TRP A 476 22.29 11.47 -4.82
C TRP A 476 22.85 12.76 -5.43
N TYR A 477 22.02 13.77 -5.72
CA TYR A 477 22.51 15.04 -6.25
C TYR A 477 23.17 15.84 -5.14
N ARG A 478 24.44 16.17 -5.36
CA ARG A 478 25.31 16.79 -4.36
C ARG A 478 26.20 17.84 -5.04
N PRO A 479 25.67 19.02 -5.38
CA PRO A 479 26.47 20.12 -5.92
C PRO A 479 27.40 20.70 -4.83
N GLU A 480 28.31 21.60 -5.20
CA GLU A 480 29.04 22.38 -4.18
C GLU A 480 28.07 23.35 -3.46
N PRO A 481 28.23 23.55 -2.14
CA PRO A 481 29.32 23.08 -1.26
C PRO A 481 29.10 21.69 -0.63
N TRP A 482 27.96 21.04 -0.86
CA TRP A 482 27.63 19.76 -0.20
C TRP A 482 28.60 18.62 -0.58
N ASN A 483 29.19 18.66 -1.79
CA ASN A 483 30.14 17.63 -2.20
C ASN A 483 31.44 17.70 -1.40
N SER A 484 32.01 18.89 -1.22
CA SER A 484 33.20 19.09 -0.39
C SER A 484 32.92 18.78 1.09
N GLN A 485 31.75 19.16 1.62
CA GLN A 485 31.34 18.82 2.99
C GLN A 485 31.26 17.30 3.24
N ALA A 486 30.84 16.53 2.23
CA ALA A 486 30.80 15.07 2.29
C ALA A 486 32.17 14.40 2.01
N GLY A 487 33.26 15.17 1.87
CA GLY A 487 34.58 14.65 1.50
C GLY A 487 34.64 14.09 0.08
N GLY A 488 33.70 14.48 -0.80
CA GLY A 488 33.58 13.97 -2.16
C GLY A 488 34.72 14.43 -3.07
N ALA A 489 35.11 13.57 -4.01
CA ALA A 489 36.14 13.89 -4.98
C ALA A 489 35.79 15.13 -5.84
N PRO A 490 36.79 15.91 -6.31
CA PRO A 490 36.55 17.12 -7.12
C PRO A 490 35.71 16.87 -8.38
N ASN A 491 35.91 15.71 -9.01
CA ASN A 491 35.24 15.25 -10.24
C ASN A 491 34.11 14.23 -9.96
N SER A 492 33.51 14.28 -8.75
CA SER A 492 32.42 13.39 -8.35
C SER A 492 31.20 13.52 -9.27
N ARG A 493 30.64 12.37 -9.68
CA ARG A 493 29.41 12.30 -10.49
C ARG A 493 28.15 12.73 -9.74
N HIS A 494 28.17 12.74 -8.40
CA HIS A 494 27.08 13.28 -7.59
C HIS A 494 26.86 14.78 -7.85
N LYS A 495 27.91 15.53 -8.20
CA LYS A 495 27.85 16.97 -8.48
C LYS A 495 26.97 17.33 -9.69
N VAL A 496 26.73 16.35 -10.56
CA VAL A 496 25.96 16.52 -11.80
C VAL A 496 24.72 15.62 -11.82
N GLY A 497 24.35 15.02 -10.68
CA GLY A 497 23.14 14.21 -10.54
C GLY A 497 23.22 12.81 -11.15
N GLN A 498 24.41 12.39 -11.57
CA GLN A 498 24.66 11.12 -12.27
C GLN A 498 25.04 9.96 -11.35
N ALA A 499 25.10 10.18 -10.03
CA ALA A 499 25.46 9.15 -9.07
C ALA A 499 24.48 9.09 -7.90
N VAL A 500 24.31 7.89 -7.35
CA VAL A 500 23.55 7.59 -6.15
C VAL A 500 24.31 6.61 -5.27
N ASP A 501 24.14 6.78 -3.97
CA ASP A 501 24.60 5.86 -2.94
C ASP A 501 23.36 5.22 -2.31
N ILE A 502 23.17 3.91 -2.52
CA ILE A 502 21.97 3.18 -2.12
C ILE A 502 22.25 2.09 -1.08
N LEU A 503 21.24 1.83 -0.25
CA LEU A 503 21.16 0.66 0.63
C LEU A 503 19.92 -0.16 0.26
N ARG A 504 20.06 -1.48 0.25
CA ARG A 504 18.94 -2.43 0.19
C ARG A 504 18.96 -3.23 1.47
N SER A 505 17.90 -3.11 2.28
CA SER A 505 17.80 -3.83 3.55
C SER A 505 18.03 -5.33 3.38
N GLY A 506 18.92 -5.92 4.16
CA GLY A 506 19.26 -7.35 4.08
C GLY A 506 20.18 -7.75 2.93
N MET A 507 20.75 -6.81 2.18
CA MET A 507 21.85 -7.06 1.24
C MET A 507 23.05 -6.17 1.56
N SER A 508 24.24 -6.77 1.62
CA SER A 508 25.50 -6.03 1.62
C SER A 508 25.76 -5.39 0.26
N GLY A 509 26.68 -4.41 0.21
CA GLY A 509 27.11 -3.78 -1.04
C GLY A 509 27.64 -4.80 -2.03
N LYS A 510 28.38 -5.81 -1.54
CA LYS A 510 28.88 -6.93 -2.35
C LYS A 510 27.76 -7.80 -2.94
N GLN A 511 26.71 -8.09 -2.16
CA GLN A 511 25.57 -8.85 -2.65
C GLN A 511 24.77 -8.07 -3.70
N MET A 512 24.57 -6.76 -3.49
CA MET A 512 23.93 -5.91 -4.49
C MET A 512 24.80 -5.81 -5.76
N ALA A 513 26.11 -5.64 -5.62
CA ALA A 513 27.03 -5.58 -6.75
C ALA A 513 27.05 -6.88 -7.57
N ALA A 514 26.99 -8.05 -6.89
CA ALA A 514 26.90 -9.34 -7.57
C ALA A 514 25.62 -9.48 -8.41
N VAL A 515 24.47 -9.02 -7.90
CA VAL A 515 23.20 -9.03 -8.67
C VAL A 515 23.24 -8.06 -9.85
N LEU A 516 24.05 -7.00 -9.78
CA LEU A 516 24.17 -5.92 -10.75
C LEU A 516 25.50 -5.97 -11.52
N GLU A 517 26.10 -7.14 -11.69
CA GLU A 517 27.45 -7.29 -12.25
C GLU A 517 27.61 -6.64 -13.64
N ASP A 518 26.55 -6.70 -14.45
CA ASP A 518 26.39 -6.16 -15.81
C ASP A 518 26.10 -4.65 -15.84
N TRP A 519 26.06 -3.96 -14.68
CA TRP A 519 25.80 -2.52 -14.62
C TRP A 519 26.80 -1.74 -15.51
N PRO A 520 26.33 -0.98 -16.52
CA PRO A 520 27.19 -0.43 -17.55
C PRO A 520 28.03 0.77 -17.09
N GLY A 521 27.65 1.41 -15.99
CA GLY A 521 28.34 2.59 -15.46
C GLY A 521 29.33 2.27 -14.34
N GLY A 522 29.62 3.27 -13.50
CA GLY A 522 30.45 3.09 -12.31
C GLY A 522 29.66 2.38 -11.21
N MET A 523 30.31 1.44 -10.53
CA MET A 523 29.77 0.75 -9.37
C MET A 523 30.87 0.53 -8.35
N GLY A 524 30.62 0.81 -7.07
CA GLY A 524 31.66 0.69 -6.07
C GLY A 524 31.16 0.55 -4.66
N ILE A 525 32.02 0.03 -3.79
CA ILE A 525 31.74 -0.17 -2.37
C ILE A 525 32.76 0.65 -1.56
N TYR A 526 32.32 1.31 -0.50
CA TYR A 526 33.21 2.06 0.38
C TYR A 526 33.68 1.17 1.53
N GLU A 527 34.98 1.19 1.82
CA GLU A 527 35.59 0.34 2.86
C GLU A 527 34.92 0.50 4.22
N HIS A 528 34.59 1.73 4.61
CA HIS A 528 33.92 2.05 5.87
C HIS A 528 32.38 1.87 5.84
N TYR A 529 31.79 1.64 4.66
CA TYR A 529 30.34 1.46 4.48
C TYR A 529 30.06 0.22 3.62
N PRO A 530 30.34 -1.00 4.12
CA PRO A 530 30.32 -2.24 3.33
C PRO A 530 28.94 -2.65 2.82
N ASN A 531 27.87 -2.05 3.37
CA ASN A 531 26.49 -2.29 2.94
C ASN A 531 26.00 -1.29 1.89
N LEU A 532 26.74 -0.21 1.67
CA LEU A 532 26.39 0.84 0.73
C LEU A 532 26.95 0.51 -0.65
N LEU A 533 26.08 0.60 -1.66
CA LEU A 533 26.48 0.46 -3.06
C LEU A 533 26.39 1.82 -3.74
N HIS A 534 27.52 2.26 -4.29
CA HIS A 534 27.58 3.39 -5.20
C HIS A 534 27.22 2.94 -6.61
N LEU A 535 26.35 3.69 -7.29
CA LEU A 535 26.04 3.54 -8.70
C LEU A 535 26.11 4.90 -9.39
N ASP A 536 26.75 4.94 -10.56
CA ASP A 536 26.70 6.11 -11.44
C ASP A 536 26.54 5.71 -12.90
N ILE A 537 26.05 6.64 -13.71
CA ILE A 537 25.72 6.44 -15.13
C ILE A 537 26.81 6.96 -16.09
N ARG A 538 28.07 7.01 -15.67
CA ARG A 538 29.19 7.38 -16.56
C ARG A 538 29.21 6.48 -17.82
N PRO A 539 29.81 6.93 -18.94
CA PRO A 539 29.71 6.23 -20.22
C PRO A 539 30.58 4.97 -20.35
N PHE A 540 31.27 4.56 -19.29
CA PHE A 540 32.14 3.38 -19.27
C PHE A 540 32.07 2.64 -17.94
N ARG A 541 32.29 1.32 -17.98
CA ARG A 541 32.29 0.47 -16.79
C ARG A 541 33.47 0.80 -15.88
N ALA A 542 33.21 1.03 -14.59
CA ALA A 542 34.24 1.22 -13.56
C ALA A 542 33.85 0.47 -12.27
N ARG A 543 34.82 -0.14 -11.58
CA ARG A 543 34.63 -0.91 -10.33
C ARG A 543 35.69 -0.56 -9.30
N TRP A 544 35.31 -0.46 -8.02
CA TRP A 544 36.24 -0.25 -6.90
C TRP A 544 35.68 -0.80 -5.59
N GLY A 545 36.56 -1.02 -4.60
CA GLY A 545 36.16 -1.45 -3.26
C GLY A 545 35.57 -2.86 -3.16
N GLY A 546 35.80 -3.71 -4.17
CA GLY A 546 35.32 -5.09 -4.22
C GLY A 546 33.92 -5.27 -4.82
N ALA A 547 33.48 -4.30 -5.64
CA ALA A 547 32.26 -4.35 -6.46
C ALA A 547 32.47 -4.97 -7.84
#